data_AF-A0A1G8SFI2-F1
#
_entry.id   AF-A0A1G8SFI2-F1
#
_cell.length_a   1.000
_cell.length_b   1.000
_cell.length_c   1.000
_cell.angle_alpha   90.00
_cell.angle_beta   90.00
_cell.angle_gamma   90.00
#
_symmetry.space_group_name_H-M   'P 1'
#
loop_
_entity.id
_entity.type
_entity.pdbx_description
1 polymer ?
#
loop_
_entity_poly.entity_id
_entity_poly.type
_entity_poly.pdbx_seq_one_letter_code
_entity_poly.pdbx_strand_id
1 'polypeptide(L)'
;MLTGGTFAAPLAGGSLGALVNAGLEGFVRNAAAELPRGLRINVISPGWIRETLEHLGMDGSTGTPVADVAEAYVTVIEGADQGRTIVP
;
A
#
# COMPACT_ATOMS: atom_id res chain seq x y z
N MET A 1 -1.31 -4.37 -10.27
CA MET A 1 -1.41 -3.87 -8.90
C MET A 1 -0.11 -4.12 -8.19
N LEU A 2 0.33 -3.19 -7.34
CA LEU A 2 1.55 -3.32 -6.54
C LEU A 2 1.20 -3.24 -5.04
N THR A 3 2.06 -3.80 -4.20
CA THR A 3 1.98 -3.70 -2.74
C THR A 3 3.11 -2.81 -2.26
N GLY A 4 2.78 -1.82 -1.45
CA GLY A 4 3.74 -1.00 -0.71
C GLY A 4 3.52 -1.15 0.79
N GLY A 5 4.01 -0.17 1.54
CA GLY A 5 3.66 0.03 2.94
C GLY A 5 3.70 1.51 3.27
N THR A 6 3.10 1.89 4.39
CA THR A 6 3.20 3.26 4.91
C THR A 6 3.54 3.25 6.40
N PHE A 7 4.13 4.36 6.85
CA PHE A 7 4.44 4.58 8.25
C PHE A 7 3.72 5.84 8.72
N ALA A 8 2.97 5.76 9.82
CA ALA A 8 2.29 6.92 10.40
C ALA A 8 3.28 7.99 10.90
N ALA A 9 4.49 7.57 11.29
CA ALA A 9 5.58 8.42 11.70
C ALA A 9 6.93 7.83 11.26
N PRO A 10 8.01 8.63 11.15
CA PRO A 10 9.34 8.12 10.84
C PRO A 10 9.76 6.99 11.79
N LEU A 11 10.16 5.86 11.22
CA LEU A 11 10.64 4.70 11.96
C LEU A 11 12.18 4.70 11.99
N ALA A 12 12.78 4.49 13.16
CA ALA A 12 14.23 4.33 13.27
C ALA A 12 14.70 3.13 12.42
N GLY A 13 15.70 3.34 11.56
CA GLY A 13 16.13 2.33 10.57
C GLY A 13 15.20 2.15 9.37
N GLY A 14 14.07 2.86 9.33
CA GLY A 14 13.06 2.76 8.27
C GLY A 14 13.33 3.62 7.02
N SER A 15 14.46 4.32 6.94
CA SER A 15 14.75 5.27 5.86
C SER A 15 14.75 4.64 4.47
N LEU A 16 15.32 3.43 4.33
CA LEU A 16 15.28 2.69 3.06
C LEU A 16 13.86 2.27 2.69
N GLY A 17 13.07 1.82 3.67
CA GLY A 17 11.67 1.48 3.46
C GLY A 17 10.85 2.69 2.99
N ALA A 18 11.04 3.85 3.64
CA ALA A 18 10.40 5.09 3.24
C ALA A 18 10.81 5.53 1.81
N LEU A 19 12.09 5.41 1.45
CA LEU A 19 12.56 5.68 0.09
C LEU A 19 11.87 4.78 -0.94
N VAL A 20 11.82 3.47 -0.66
CA VAL A 20 11.20 2.49 -1.58
C VAL A 20 9.70 2.77 -1.73
N ASN A 21 8.99 3.01 -0.63
CA ASN A 21 7.55 3.28 -0.66
C ASN A 21 7.24 4.58 -1.41
N ALA A 22 7.95 5.67 -1.11
CA ALA A 22 7.78 6.93 -1.84
C ALA A 22 8.15 6.82 -3.32
N GLY A 23 9.21 6.07 -3.64
CA GLY A 23 9.61 5.77 -5.01
C GLY A 23 8.54 4.98 -5.76
N LEU A 24 7.91 4.00 -5.10
CA LEU A 24 6.82 3.20 -5.65
C LEU A 24 5.58 4.06 -5.95
N GLU A 25 5.21 4.96 -5.04
CA GLU A 25 4.10 5.90 -5.24
C GLU A 25 4.37 6.84 -6.42
N GLY A 26 5.58 7.41 -6.48
CA GLY A 26 6.01 8.25 -7.59
C GLY A 26 6.01 7.50 -8.94
N PHE A 27 6.49 6.26 -8.95
CA PHE A 27 6.47 5.39 -10.12
C PHE A 27 5.03 5.13 -10.59
N VAL A 28 4.15 4.65 -9.70
CA VAL A 28 2.75 4.32 -10.05
C VAL A 28 2.03 5.53 -10.62
N ARG A 29 2.19 6.72 -10.01
CA ARG A 29 1.57 7.95 -10.49
C ARG A 29 1.98 8.31 -11.92
N ASN A 30 3.25 8.18 -12.27
CA ASN A 30 3.76 8.57 -13.59
C ASN A 30 3.54 7.47 -14.64
N ALA A 31 3.84 6.22 -14.29
CA ALA A 31 3.67 5.08 -15.20
C ALA A 31 2.22 4.92 -15.66
N ALA A 32 1.25 5.29 -14.82
CA ALA A 32 -0.18 5.26 -15.17
C ALA A 32 -0.51 6.04 -16.45
N ALA A 33 0.20 7.13 -16.76
CA ALA A 33 -0.01 7.93 -17.98
C ALA A 33 0.63 7.30 -19.23
N GLU A 34 1.55 6.37 -19.06
CA GLU A 34 2.38 5.78 -20.13
C GLU A 34 1.98 4.34 -20.47
N LEU A 35 1.06 3.74 -19.71
CA LEU A 35 0.69 2.34 -19.85
C LEU A 35 -0.01 2.05 -21.19
N PRO A 36 0.51 1.12 -22.01
CA PRO A 36 -0.13 0.74 -23.26
C PRO A 36 -1.31 -0.20 -23.01
N ARG A 37 -2.16 -0.39 -24.03
CA ARG A 37 -3.25 -1.39 -24.06
C ARG A 37 -4.37 -1.19 -23.03
N GLY A 38 -4.53 0.03 -22.53
CA GLY A 38 -5.58 0.34 -21.53
C GLY A 38 -5.35 -0.33 -20.17
N LEU A 39 -4.10 -0.67 -19.85
CA LEU A 39 -3.75 -1.26 -18.55
C LEU A 39 -3.86 -0.23 -17.43
N ARG A 40 -4.23 -0.70 -16.22
CA ARG A 40 -4.28 0.10 -14.99
C ARG A 40 -3.24 -0.34 -13.97
N ILE A 41 -2.71 0.61 -13.22
CA ILE A 41 -1.74 0.43 -12.15
C ILE A 41 -2.10 1.30 -10.95
N ASN A 42 -2.11 0.70 -9.77
CA ASN A 42 -2.26 1.37 -8.50
C ASN A 42 -1.37 0.64 -7.48
N VAL A 43 -1.15 1.28 -6.32
CA VAL A 43 -0.45 0.69 -5.17
C VAL A 43 -1.35 0.70 -3.94
N ILE A 44 -1.43 -0.44 -3.24
CA ILE A 44 -2.02 -0.54 -1.91
C ILE A 44 -0.88 -0.45 -0.89
N SER A 45 -0.95 0.51 0.02
CA SER A 45 0.09 0.82 1.01
C SER A 45 -0.49 0.74 2.42
N PRO A 46 -0.70 -0.45 2.98
CA PRO A 46 -1.19 -0.60 4.36
C PRO A 46 -0.14 -0.17 5.38
N GLY A 47 -0.60 0.12 6.59
CA GLY A 47 0.26 0.20 7.77
C GLY A 47 0.69 -1.19 8.26
N TRP A 48 1.01 -1.30 9.54
CA TRP A 48 1.26 -2.59 10.16
C TRP A 48 0.01 -3.47 10.10
N ILE A 49 0.17 -4.72 9.66
CA ILE A 49 -0.94 -5.68 9.65
C ILE A 49 -1.24 -6.11 11.08
N ARG A 50 -2.51 -5.97 11.50
CA ARG A 50 -2.99 -6.28 12.85
C ARG A 50 -2.63 -7.70 13.26
N GLU A 51 -2.97 -8.67 12.42
CA GLU A 51 -2.79 -10.10 12.69
C GLU A 51 -1.30 -10.45 12.83
N THR A 52 -0.42 -9.73 12.10
CA THR A 52 1.03 -9.85 12.24
C THR A 52 1.51 -9.28 13.56
N LEU A 53 1.03 -8.11 13.97
CA LEU A 53 1.36 -7.52 15.28
C LEU A 53 0.94 -8.46 16.42
N GLU A 54 -0.27 -9.00 16.37
CA GLU A 54 -0.81 -9.95 17.35
C GLU A 54 0.03 -11.24 17.39
N HIS A 55 0.44 -11.77 16.23
CA HIS A 55 1.31 -12.94 16.16
C HIS A 55 2.70 -12.69 16.77
N LEU A 56 3.20 -11.46 16.68
CA LEU A 56 4.45 -11.03 17.30
C LEU A 56 4.30 -10.69 18.80
N GLY A 57 3.10 -10.86 19.38
CA GLY A 57 2.82 -10.52 20.78
C GLY A 57 2.78 -9.01 21.04
N MET A 58 2.58 -8.21 20.00
CA MET A 58 2.46 -6.75 20.07
C MET A 58 0.98 -6.33 20.11
N ASP A 59 0.73 -5.07 20.48
CA ASP A 59 -0.61 -4.50 20.42
C ASP A 59 -1.05 -4.28 18.95
N GLY A 60 -2.03 -5.08 18.51
CA GLY A 60 -2.63 -4.98 17.18
C GLY A 60 -3.69 -3.87 17.05
N SER A 61 -4.02 -3.13 18.12
CA SER A 61 -5.11 -2.13 18.11
C SER A 61 -4.98 -1.09 17.00
N THR A 62 -3.74 -0.68 16.72
CA THR A 62 -3.38 0.31 15.69
C THR A 62 -3.05 -0.29 14.33
N GLY A 63 -3.09 -1.62 14.19
CA GLY A 63 -2.83 -2.31 12.94
C GLY A 63 -4.02 -2.29 11.98
N THR A 64 -3.73 -2.25 10.69
CA THR A 64 -4.70 -2.46 9.60
C THR A 64 -5.07 -3.95 9.56
N PRO A 65 -6.35 -4.31 9.69
CA PRO A 65 -6.82 -5.68 9.48
C PRO A 65 -6.47 -6.20 8.08
N VAL A 66 -6.07 -7.47 7.96
CA VAL A 66 -5.77 -8.06 6.64
C VAL A 66 -7.01 -8.09 5.72
N ALA A 67 -8.20 -8.18 6.31
CA ALA A 67 -9.46 -8.15 5.59
C ALA A 67 -9.65 -6.83 4.84
N ASP A 68 -9.35 -5.70 5.48
CA ASP A 68 -9.48 -4.35 4.90
C ASP A 68 -8.48 -4.17 3.74
N VAL A 69 -7.26 -4.72 3.88
CA VAL A 69 -6.28 -4.75 2.79
C VAL A 69 -6.81 -5.55 1.60
N ALA A 70 -7.38 -6.74 1.84
CA ALA A 70 -7.95 -7.58 0.79
C ALA A 70 -9.13 -6.90 0.08
N GLU A 71 -10.01 -6.24 0.84
CA GLU A 71 -11.12 -5.45 0.30
C GLU A 71 -10.64 -4.28 -0.56
N ALA A 72 -9.58 -3.59 -0.15
CA ALA A 72 -8.96 -2.54 -0.96
C ALA A 72 -8.42 -3.07 -2.29
N TYR A 73 -7.82 -4.27 -2.31
CA TYR A 73 -7.41 -4.91 -3.56
C TYR A 73 -8.60 -5.17 -4.49
N VAL A 74 -9.67 -5.78 -3.97
CA VAL A 74 -10.88 -6.08 -4.75
C VAL A 74 -11.48 -4.79 -5.32
N THR A 75 -11.67 -3.78 -4.47
CA THR A 75 -12.25 -2.48 -4.84
C THR A 75 -11.48 -1.82 -5.98
N VAL A 76 -10.14 -1.83 -5.94
CA VAL A 76 -9.31 -1.20 -6.97
C VAL A 76 -9.34 -1.98 -8.29
N ILE A 77 -9.38 -3.32 -8.21
CA ILE A 77 -9.45 -4.19 -9.38
C ILE A 77 -10.79 -4.02 -10.09
N GLU A 78 -11.90 -4.05 -9.35
CA GLU A 78 -13.26 -3.93 -9.89
C GLU A 78 -13.62 -2.48 -10.27
N GLY A 79 -13.02 -1.50 -9.60
CA GLY A 79 -13.23 -0.08 -9.84
C GLY A 79 -12.53 0.45 -11.08
N ALA A 80 -12.44 1.78 -11.18
CA ALA A 80 -11.82 2.49 -12.31
C ALA A 80 -10.52 3.22 -11.93
N ASP A 81 -10.01 3.03 -10.70
CA ASP A 81 -8.81 3.72 -10.22
C ASP A 81 -7.58 3.46 -11.11
N GLN A 82 -6.76 4.50 -11.25
CA GLN A 82 -5.54 4.49 -12.05
C GLN A 82 -4.55 5.52 -11.49
N GLY A 83 -3.29 5.12 -11.30
CA GLY A 83 -2.21 5.94 -10.77
C GLY A 83 -2.39 6.36 -9.31
N ARG A 84 -3.17 5.61 -8.52
CA ARG A 84 -3.50 5.93 -7.13
C ARG A 84 -2.65 5.14 -6.13
N THR A 85 -2.41 5.78 -5.00
CA THR A 85 -1.98 5.15 -3.74
C THR A 85 -3.20 5.02 -2.85
N ILE A 86 -3.50 3.81 -2.40
CA ILE A 86 -4.61 3.52 -1.50
C ILE A 86 -4.02 3.08 -0.16
N VAL A 87 -4.40 3.77 0.91
CA VAL A 87 -4.08 3.39 2.28
C VAL A 87 -5.37 2.89 2.93
N PRO A 88 -5.52 1.58 3.12
CA PRO A 88 -6.65 0.98 3.84
C PRO A 88 -6.58 1.24 5.35
#